data_AF-A0A391PIF7-F1
#
_entry.id   AF-A0A391PIF7-F1
#
_cell.length_a   1.000
_cell.length_b   1.000
_cell.length_c   1.000
_cell.angle_alpha   90.00
_cell.angle_beta   90.00
_cell.angle_gamma   90.00
#
_symmetry.space_group_name_H-M   'P 1'
#
loop_
_entity.id
_entity.type
_entity.pdbx_description
1 polymer ?
#
loop_
_entity_poly.entity_id
_entity_poly.type
_entity_poly.pdbx_seq_one_letter_code
_entity_poly.pdbx_strand_id
1 'polypeptide(L)'
;MNPGPVTDPHWWAQPAATLIAATIALIAAGLAWHAATSQAREASRRDRITNRIAALADAQAAALNLARTAVMFGVYGTDEEHRDFNQAYASTMVSKTKLIALGGYREVADALDSVLSAASNEKRSTAEGTSTDDDSLSDALDHLGGAIVAAVEQEDRKRLQ
;
A
#
# COMPACT_ATOMS: atom_id res chain seq x y z
N MET A 1 35.11 -23.99 14.83
CA MET A 1 34.00 -23.05 15.01
C MET A 1 33.46 -22.74 13.64
N ASN A 2 32.30 -23.31 13.29
CA ASN A 2 31.66 -23.15 12.00
C ASN A 2 30.63 -22.02 12.17
N PRO A 3 30.78 -20.84 11.54
CA PRO A 3 29.69 -19.88 11.52
C PRO A 3 28.58 -20.52 10.70
N GLY A 4 27.42 -20.77 11.33
CA GLY A 4 26.25 -21.25 10.63
C GLY A 4 25.90 -20.31 9.47
N PRO A 5 25.26 -20.79 8.40
CA PRO A 5 24.85 -19.95 7.29
C PRO A 5 23.94 -18.85 7.83
N VAL A 6 24.39 -17.60 7.71
CA VAL A 6 23.53 -16.43 7.82
C VAL A 6 22.61 -16.52 6.61
N THR A 7 21.40 -17.03 6.82
CA THR A 7 20.32 -16.94 5.83
C THR A 7 20.03 -15.46 5.63
N ASP A 8 20.49 -14.91 4.50
CA ASP A 8 20.16 -13.55 4.09
C ASP A 8 18.62 -13.39 4.09
N PRO A 9 18.05 -12.44 4.85
CA PRO A 9 16.60 -12.26 4.97
C PRO A 9 15.98 -11.56 3.74
N HIS A 10 16.62 -11.65 2.58
CA HIS A 10 16.28 -10.85 1.38
C HIS A 10 15.70 -11.66 0.22
N TRP A 11 15.49 -12.97 0.38
CA TRP A 11 15.03 -13.80 -0.74
C TRP A 11 13.55 -13.61 -1.10
N TRP A 12 12.71 -13.08 -0.19
CA TRP A 12 11.31 -12.70 -0.48
C TRP A 12 11.13 -11.24 -0.89
N ALA A 13 12.11 -10.38 -0.62
CA ALA A 13 12.02 -8.95 -0.91
C ALA A 13 11.93 -8.67 -2.42
N GLN A 14 12.49 -9.55 -3.26
CA GLN A 14 12.44 -9.42 -4.72
C GLN A 14 11.05 -9.65 -5.35
N PRO A 15 10.32 -10.75 -5.06
CA PRO A 15 9.00 -10.96 -5.64
C PRO A 15 7.98 -9.90 -5.20
N ALA A 16 7.98 -9.51 -3.92
CA ALA A 16 7.09 -8.45 -3.43
C ALA A 16 7.37 -7.10 -4.09
N ALA A 17 8.65 -6.70 -4.19
CA ALA A 17 9.03 -5.44 -4.86
C ALA A 17 8.64 -5.39 -6.34
N THR A 18 8.65 -6.55 -7.03
CA THR A 18 8.27 -6.66 -8.45
C THR A 18 6.77 -6.48 -8.65
N LEU A 19 5.95 -7.08 -7.78
CA LEU A 19 4.50 -6.91 -7.79
C LEU A 19 4.12 -5.46 -7.49
N ILE A 20 4.76 -4.86 -6.48
CA ILE A 20 4.62 -3.45 -6.11
C ILE A 20 4.92 -2.51 -7.29
N ALA A 21 6.05 -2.71 -7.96
CA ALA A 21 6.45 -1.88 -9.10
C ALA A 21 5.46 -2.01 -10.26
N ALA A 22 4.96 -3.23 -10.52
CA ALA A 22 3.95 -3.47 -11.54
C ALA A 22 2.64 -2.75 -11.23
N THR A 23 2.18 -2.72 -9.97
CA THR A 23 0.93 -2.03 -9.61
C THR A 23 1.06 -0.51 -9.73
N ILE A 24 2.18 0.07 -9.29
CA ILE A 24 2.44 1.51 -9.43
C ILE A 24 2.50 1.89 -10.92
N ALA A 25 3.17 1.08 -11.74
CA ALA A 25 3.27 1.30 -13.18
C ALA A 25 1.89 1.25 -13.88
N LEU A 26 1.01 0.33 -13.48
CA LEU A 26 -0.36 0.25 -14.02
C LEU A 26 -1.18 1.50 -13.70
N ILE A 27 -1.07 2.04 -12.48
CA ILE A 27 -1.76 3.28 -12.09
C ILE A 27 -1.18 4.49 -12.85
N ALA A 28 0.14 4.59 -12.95
CA ALA A 28 0.79 5.66 -13.70
C ALA A 28 0.42 5.63 -15.20
N ALA A 29 0.38 4.44 -15.80
CA ALA A 29 -0.08 4.25 -17.18
C ALA A 29 -1.56 4.64 -17.35
N GLY A 30 -2.41 4.27 -16.39
CA GLY A 30 -3.82 4.69 -16.36
C GLY A 30 -3.97 6.21 -16.32
N LEU A 31 -3.19 6.90 -15.48
CA LEU A 31 -3.20 8.37 -15.40
C LEU A 31 -2.67 9.03 -16.67
N ALA A 32 -1.59 8.52 -17.27
CA ALA A 32 -1.01 9.07 -18.50
C ALA A 32 -1.95 8.90 -19.71
N TRP A 33 -2.57 7.73 -19.85
CA TRP A 33 -3.61 7.47 -20.84
C TRP A 33 -4.82 8.41 -20.66
N HIS A 34 -5.16 8.71 -19.41
CA HIS A 34 -6.26 9.60 -19.06
C HIS A 34 -5.97 11.07 -19.35
N ALA A 35 -4.73 11.54 -19.12
CA ALA A 35 -4.29 12.90 -19.49
C ALA A 35 -4.34 13.12 -21.01
N ALA A 36 -4.01 12.10 -21.79
CA ALA A 36 -4.05 12.16 -23.25
C ALA A 36 -5.49 12.13 -23.82
N THR A 37 -6.43 11.44 -23.17
CA THR A 37 -7.80 11.24 -23.66
C THR A 37 -8.82 12.27 -23.16
N SER A 38 -8.46 13.10 -22.17
CA SER A 38 -9.41 13.98 -21.46
C SER A 38 -9.46 15.44 -21.93
N GLN A 39 -8.90 15.84 -23.08
CA GLN A 39 -8.90 17.28 -23.42
C GLN A 39 -10.26 17.91 -23.87
N ALA A 40 -11.39 17.19 -23.91
CA ALA A 40 -12.56 17.73 -24.63
C ALA A 40 -13.79 18.28 -23.84
N ARG A 41 -14.46 17.62 -22.87
CA ARG A 41 -15.88 18.00 -22.54
C ARG A 41 -16.47 17.87 -21.11
N GLU A 42 -15.77 17.47 -20.04
CA GLU A 42 -16.45 17.24 -18.73
C GLU A 42 -15.59 17.53 -17.49
N ALA A 43 -15.36 18.79 -17.14
CA ALA A 43 -14.50 19.13 -15.99
C ALA A 43 -15.05 18.60 -14.64
N SER A 44 -16.33 18.86 -14.31
CA SER A 44 -16.83 18.64 -12.95
C SER A 44 -17.12 17.17 -12.56
N ARG A 45 -17.46 16.30 -13.52
CA ARG A 45 -17.60 14.85 -13.26
C ARG A 45 -16.24 14.15 -13.22
N ARG A 46 -15.28 14.60 -14.03
CA ARG A 46 -13.92 14.07 -14.03
C ARG A 46 -13.20 14.40 -12.74
N ASP A 47 -13.37 15.60 -12.19
CA ASP A 47 -12.73 15.97 -10.92
C ASP A 47 -13.07 15.00 -9.79
N ARG A 48 -14.33 14.55 -9.70
CA ARG A 48 -14.71 13.58 -8.65
C ARG A 48 -14.06 12.22 -8.83
N ILE A 49 -13.98 11.71 -10.06
CA ILE A 49 -13.39 10.39 -10.30
C ILE A 49 -11.86 10.45 -10.24
N THR A 50 -11.25 11.54 -10.72
CA THR A 50 -9.81 11.80 -10.57
C THR A 50 -9.44 11.90 -9.09
N ASN A 51 -10.21 12.64 -8.29
CA ASN A 51 -9.97 12.73 -6.84
C ASN A 51 -10.09 11.38 -6.13
N ARG A 52 -10.99 10.53 -6.62
CA ARG A 52 -11.21 9.17 -6.12
C ARG A 52 -10.06 8.22 -6.47
N ILE A 53 -9.61 8.22 -7.73
CA ILE A 53 -8.45 7.43 -8.17
C ILE A 53 -7.18 7.93 -7.48
N ALA A 54 -7.02 9.24 -7.32
CA ALA A 54 -5.91 9.81 -6.56
C ALA A 54 -5.94 9.36 -5.10
N ALA A 55 -7.12 9.29 -4.46
CA ALA A 55 -7.22 8.78 -3.10
C ALA A 55 -6.84 7.29 -2.99
N LEU A 56 -7.15 6.47 -3.99
CA LEU A 56 -6.71 5.07 -4.05
C LEU A 56 -5.18 4.96 -4.21
N ALA A 57 -4.58 5.78 -5.07
CA ALA A 57 -3.13 5.83 -5.25
C ALA A 57 -2.40 6.31 -3.98
N ASP A 58 -2.91 7.37 -3.33
CA ASP A 58 -2.40 7.87 -2.05
C ASP A 58 -2.43 6.77 -0.97
N ALA A 59 -3.52 6.01 -0.91
CA ALA A 59 -3.68 4.91 0.03
C ALA A 59 -2.67 3.79 -0.20
N GLN A 60 -2.43 3.41 -1.45
CA GLN A 60 -1.42 2.42 -1.78
C GLN A 60 -0.02 2.88 -1.42
N ALA A 61 0.32 4.13 -1.75
CA ALA A 61 1.63 4.70 -1.45
C ALA A 61 1.88 4.77 0.07
N ALA A 62 0.86 5.14 0.86
CA ALA A 62 0.95 5.16 2.31
C ALA A 62 1.17 3.74 2.88
N ALA A 63 0.39 2.77 2.43
CA ALA A 63 0.52 1.36 2.84
C ALA A 63 1.90 0.79 2.50
N LEU A 64 2.42 1.11 1.32
CA LEU A 64 3.76 0.70 0.89
C LEU A 64 4.85 1.28 1.80
N ASN A 65 4.76 2.58 2.10
CA ASN A 65 5.73 3.23 2.96
C ASN A 65 5.69 2.65 4.38
N LEU A 66 4.49 2.31 4.87
CA LEU A 66 4.33 1.61 6.15
C LEU A 66 4.97 0.22 6.12
N ALA A 67 4.70 -0.59 5.09
CA ALA A 67 5.29 -1.92 4.99
C ALA A 67 6.83 -1.86 4.90
N ARG A 68 7.37 -0.92 4.12
CA ARG A 68 8.82 -0.71 4.03
C ARG A 68 9.42 -0.34 5.38
N THR A 69 8.81 0.62 6.09
CA THR A 69 9.30 1.05 7.42
C THR A 69 9.15 -0.05 8.47
N ALA A 70 8.15 -0.93 8.35
CA ALA A 70 7.98 -2.10 9.21
C ALA A 70 9.12 -3.12 9.02
N VAL A 71 9.48 -3.44 7.78
CA VAL A 71 10.59 -4.36 7.46
C VAL A 71 11.95 -3.78 7.88
N MET A 72 12.16 -2.48 7.67
CA MET A 72 13.42 -1.81 8.04
C MET A 72 13.62 -1.70 9.56
N PHE A 73 12.53 -1.79 10.33
CA PHE A 73 12.53 -1.68 11.79
C PHE A 73 13.42 -2.72 12.51
N GLY A 74 13.84 -3.78 11.80
CA GLY A 74 14.61 -4.89 12.36
C GLY A 74 16.11 -4.84 12.20
N VAL A 75 16.67 -3.78 11.59
CA VAL A 75 18.11 -3.74 11.35
C VAL A 75 18.85 -2.95 12.44
N TYR A 76 18.36 -1.79 12.90
CA TYR A 76 18.88 -1.09 14.09
C TYR A 76 17.81 -0.12 14.64
N GLY A 77 17.01 -0.55 15.62
CA GLY A 77 15.95 0.26 16.23
C GLY A 77 16.42 1.62 16.78
N THR A 78 16.49 2.61 15.89
CA THR A 78 16.86 3.99 16.21
C THR A 78 15.59 4.81 16.45
N ASP A 79 15.72 5.90 17.22
CA ASP A 79 14.62 6.85 17.43
C ASP A 79 14.05 7.41 16.12
N GLU A 80 14.85 7.41 15.05
CA GLU A 80 14.46 7.83 13.70
C GLU A 80 13.53 6.80 13.03
N GLU A 81 13.87 5.51 13.07
CA GLU A 81 13.00 4.44 12.55
C GLU A 81 11.66 4.35 13.30
N HIS A 82 11.67 4.55 14.62
CA HIS A 82 10.45 4.67 15.42
C HIS A 82 9.55 5.82 14.95
N ARG A 83 10.15 6.97 14.63
CA ARG A 83 9.43 8.14 14.11
C ARG A 83 8.88 7.88 12.71
N ASP A 84 9.68 7.30 11.82
CA ASP A 84 9.31 7.03 10.44
C ASP A 84 8.18 6.01 10.35
N PHE A 85 8.24 4.93 11.13
CA PHE A 85 7.14 3.97 11.22
C PHE A 85 5.86 4.65 11.73
N ASN A 86 5.95 5.43 12.81
CA ASN A 86 4.77 6.08 13.39
C ASN A 86 4.15 7.10 12.41
N GLN A 87 4.99 7.82 11.66
CA GLN A 87 4.54 8.74 10.62
C GLN A 87 3.88 7.99 9.47
N ALA A 88 4.47 6.89 9.00
CA ALA A 88 3.88 6.05 7.96
C ALA A 88 2.55 5.43 8.41
N TYR A 89 2.47 4.95 9.65
CA TYR A 89 1.26 4.39 10.24
C TYR A 89 0.13 5.42 10.31
N ALA A 90 0.43 6.63 10.80
CA ALA A 90 -0.53 7.73 10.84
C ALA A 90 -1.00 8.15 9.44
N SER A 91 -0.10 8.22 8.47
CA SER A 91 -0.43 8.53 7.06
C SER A 91 -1.40 7.49 6.49
N THR A 92 -1.15 6.20 6.70
CA THR A 92 -2.01 5.11 6.25
C THR A 92 -3.40 5.17 6.90
N MET A 93 -3.49 5.50 8.18
CA MET A 93 -4.76 5.73 8.88
C MET A 93 -5.55 6.92 8.32
N VAL A 94 -4.87 8.01 7.94
CA VAL A 94 -5.50 9.16 7.28
C VAL A 94 -6.04 8.76 5.91
N SER A 95 -5.26 8.04 5.11
CA SER A 95 -5.68 7.53 3.80
C SER A 95 -6.88 6.60 3.91
N LYS A 96 -6.88 5.68 4.89
CA LYS A 96 -8.03 4.83 5.20
C LYS A 96 -9.29 5.66 5.51
N THR A 97 -9.16 6.67 6.37
CA THR A 97 -10.27 7.55 6.75
C THR A 97 -10.82 8.32 5.54
N LYS A 98 -9.93 8.80 4.66
CA LYS A 98 -10.29 9.47 3.40
C LYS A 98 -11.09 8.54 2.48
N LEU A 99 -10.69 7.28 2.36
CA LEU A 99 -11.40 6.28 1.55
C LEU A 99 -12.80 5.95 2.10
N ILE A 100 -12.94 5.84 3.42
CA ILE A 100 -14.25 5.65 4.07
C ILE A 100 -15.16 6.86 3.82
N ALA A 101 -14.63 8.08 3.96
CA ALA A 101 -15.37 9.31 3.72
C ALA A 101 -15.88 9.45 2.27
N LEU A 102 -15.17 8.85 1.30
CA LEU A 102 -15.60 8.80 -0.10
C LEU A 102 -16.77 7.83 -0.35
N GLY A 103 -17.10 6.96 0.62
CA GLY A 103 -18.31 6.13 0.65
C GLY A 103 -18.35 4.95 -0.32
N GLY A 104 -17.29 4.73 -1.12
CA GLY A 104 -17.24 3.69 -2.16
C GLY A 104 -16.08 2.71 -2.03
N TYR A 105 -15.18 2.88 -1.05
CA TYR A 105 -13.92 2.15 -0.96
C TYR A 105 -13.76 1.38 0.34
N ARG A 106 -14.85 0.78 0.81
CA ARG A 106 -14.85 0.03 2.07
C ARG A 106 -13.89 -1.15 2.03
N GLU A 107 -13.89 -1.90 0.93
CA GLU A 107 -13.00 -3.05 0.74
C GLU A 107 -11.52 -2.64 0.76
N VAL A 108 -11.18 -1.49 0.15
CA VAL A 108 -9.82 -0.95 0.21
C VAL A 108 -9.47 -0.49 1.62
N ALA A 109 -10.41 0.13 2.34
CA ALA A 109 -10.21 0.54 3.73
C ALA A 109 -10.04 -0.66 4.68
N ASP A 110 -10.75 -1.75 4.45
CA ASP A 110 -10.63 -3.01 5.19
C ASP A 110 -9.28 -3.69 4.88
N ALA A 111 -8.84 -3.65 3.62
CA ALA A 111 -7.52 -4.14 3.24
C ALA A 111 -6.38 -3.32 3.87
N LEU A 112 -6.54 -1.99 3.99
CA LEU A 112 -5.60 -1.14 4.73
C LEU A 112 -5.53 -1.50 6.22
N ASP A 113 -6.63 -1.93 6.84
CA ASP A 113 -6.62 -2.43 8.22
C ASP A 113 -5.78 -3.70 8.38
N SER A 114 -5.84 -4.59 7.38
CA SER A 114 -4.97 -5.76 7.33
C SER A 114 -3.50 -5.35 7.29
N VAL A 115 -3.13 -4.38 6.44
CA VAL A 115 -1.76 -3.87 6.35
C VAL A 115 -1.31 -3.20 7.65
N LEU A 116 -2.16 -2.37 8.25
CA LEU A 116 -1.86 -1.72 9.54
C LEU A 116 -1.61 -2.75 10.65
N SER A 117 -2.41 -3.82 10.68
CA SER A 117 -2.30 -4.89 11.66
C SER A 117 -1.04 -5.72 11.44
N ALA A 118 -0.77 -6.14 10.20
CA ALA A 118 0.42 -6.90 9.83
C ALA A 118 1.71 -6.09 10.11
N ALA A 119 1.77 -4.82 9.70
CA ALA A 119 2.92 -3.96 9.95
C ALA A 119 3.16 -3.72 11.46
N SER A 120 2.09 -3.60 12.26
CA SER A 120 2.23 -3.48 13.70
C SER A 120 2.70 -4.77 14.37
N ASN A 121 2.28 -5.93 13.85
CA ASN A 121 2.74 -7.23 14.35
C ASN A 121 4.21 -7.45 13.98
N GLU A 122 4.61 -7.09 12.77
CA GLU A 122 6.00 -7.14 12.29
C GLU A 122 6.93 -6.26 13.13
N LYS A 123 6.49 -5.04 13.47
CA LYS A 123 7.21 -4.17 14.41
C LYS A 123 7.37 -4.81 15.79
N ARG A 124 6.34 -5.49 16.28
CA ARG A 124 6.33 -6.12 17.61
C ARG A 124 7.24 -7.34 17.65
N SER A 125 7.11 -8.24 16.68
CA SER A 125 7.92 -9.47 16.59
C SER A 125 9.42 -9.13 16.48
N THR A 126 9.74 -8.11 15.69
CA THR A 126 11.09 -7.55 15.58
C THR A 126 11.61 -7.04 16.93
N ALA A 127 10.82 -6.26 17.66
CA ALA A 127 11.20 -5.75 18.97
C ALA A 127 11.37 -6.86 20.03
N GLU A 128 10.61 -7.94 19.90
CA GLU A 128 10.67 -9.11 20.78
C GLU A 128 11.74 -10.13 20.36
N GLY A 129 12.40 -9.94 19.20
CA GLY A 129 13.40 -10.85 18.65
C GLY A 129 12.82 -12.20 18.21
N THR A 130 11.52 -12.24 17.91
CA THR A 130 10.80 -13.44 17.47
C THR A 130 10.58 -13.38 15.96
N SER A 131 10.68 -14.52 15.25
CA SER A 131 10.30 -14.56 13.83
C SER A 131 8.78 -14.44 13.70
N THR A 132 8.32 -13.44 12.95
CA THR A 132 6.93 -13.39 12.47
C THR A 132 6.72 -14.44 11.38
N ASP A 133 5.47 -14.83 11.15
CA ASP A 133 5.10 -15.50 9.90
C ASP A 133 5.32 -14.49 8.74
N ASP A 134 6.41 -14.70 8.00
CA ASP A 134 6.97 -13.79 6.99
C ASP A 134 5.99 -13.40 5.87
N ASP A 135 4.92 -14.18 5.70
CA ASP A 135 3.94 -13.98 4.63
C ASP A 135 2.80 -13.02 5.01
N SER A 136 2.58 -12.74 6.31
CA SER A 136 1.39 -11.99 6.75
C SER A 136 1.30 -10.55 6.23
N LEU A 137 2.44 -9.86 6.13
CA LEU A 137 2.51 -8.51 5.56
C LEU A 137 2.41 -8.53 4.03
N SER A 138 2.97 -9.55 3.38
CA SER A 138 2.87 -9.75 1.93
C SER A 138 1.42 -10.02 1.52
N ASP A 139 0.74 -10.94 2.20
CA ASP A 139 -0.67 -11.27 1.97
C ASP A 139 -1.58 -10.05 2.15
N ALA A 140 -1.31 -9.22 3.16
CA ALA A 140 -2.06 -7.99 3.39
C ALA A 140 -1.87 -6.97 2.25
N LEU A 141 -0.65 -6.84 1.71
CA LEU A 141 -0.36 -5.98 0.57
C LEU A 141 -0.97 -6.50 -0.73
N ASP A 142 -0.94 -7.80 -0.96
CA ASP A 142 -1.56 -8.43 -2.13
C ASP A 142 -3.08 -8.26 -2.10
N HIS A 143 -3.70 -8.46 -0.93
CA HIS A 143 -5.12 -8.19 -0.74
C HIS A 143 -5.46 -6.71 -1.02
N LEU A 144 -4.65 -5.77 -0.52
CA LEU A 144 -4.81 -4.34 -0.81
C LEU A 144 -4.67 -4.04 -2.31
N GLY A 145 -3.67 -4.61 -2.97
CA GLY A 145 -3.47 -4.46 -4.41
C GLY A 145 -4.69 -4.92 -5.21
N GLY A 146 -5.22 -6.10 -4.89
CA GLY A 146 -6.44 -6.63 -5.50
C GLY A 146 -7.66 -5.72 -5.27
N ALA A 147 -7.86 -5.25 -4.04
CA ALA A 147 -8.97 -4.35 -3.70
C ALA A 147 -8.89 -3.01 -4.46
N ILE A 148 -7.68 -2.45 -4.61
CA ILE A 148 -7.46 -1.20 -5.35
C ILE A 148 -7.73 -1.39 -6.83
N VAL A 149 -7.25 -2.48 -7.44
CA VAL A 149 -7.51 -2.78 -8.85
C VAL A 149 -9.01 -2.93 -9.09
N ALA A 150 -9.71 -3.71 -8.27
CA ALA A 150 -11.16 -3.88 -8.36
C ALA A 150 -11.91 -2.53 -8.22
N ALA A 151 -11.46 -1.67 -7.31
CA ALA A 151 -12.03 -0.35 -7.10
C ALA A 151 -11.81 0.59 -8.31
N VAL A 152 -10.62 0.56 -8.92
CA VAL A 152 -10.33 1.32 -10.14
C VAL A 152 -11.18 0.82 -11.31
N GLU A 153 -11.27 -0.49 -11.52
CA GLU A 153 -12.14 -1.09 -12.55
C GLU A 153 -13.62 -0.78 -12.34
N GLN A 154 -14.07 -0.72 -11.08
CA GLN A 154 -15.44 -0.33 -10.77
C GLN A 154 -15.71 1.14 -11.12
N GLU A 155 -14.77 2.05 -10.82
CA GLU A 155 -14.90 3.45 -11.25
C GLU A 155 -14.81 3.60 -12.77
N ASP A 156 -14.01 2.79 -13.46
CA ASP A 156 -13.93 2.82 -14.92
C ASP A 156 -15.23 2.34 -15.58
N ARG A 157 -15.83 1.25 -15.08
CA ARG A 157 -17.14 0.77 -15.55
C ARG A 157 -18.25 1.81 -15.38
N LYS A 158 -18.24 2.57 -14.28
CA LYS A 158 -19.20 3.67 -14.04
C LYS A 158 -19.05 4.84 -15.01
N ARG A 159 -17.92 4.95 -15.73
CA ARG A 159 -17.69 5.99 -16.75
C ARG A 159 -18.25 5.63 -18.12
N LEU A 160 -18.41 4.33 -18.40
CA LEU A 160 -18.88 3.81 -19.68
C LEU A 160 -20.43 3.68 -19.75
N GLN A 161 -21.12 3.87 -18.63
CA GLN A 161 -22.58 3.88 -18.51
C GLN A 161 -23.11 5.32 -18.46
#